data_AF-A0A9E6CAK8-F1
#
_entry.id   AF-A0A9E6CAK8-F1
#
_cell.length_a   1.000
_cell.length_b   1.000
_cell.length_c   1.000
_cell.angle_alpha   90.00
_cell.angle_beta   90.00
_cell.angle_gamma   90.00
#
_symmetry.space_group_name_H-M   'P 1'
#
loop_
_entity.id
_entity.type
_entity.pdbx_description
1 polymer ?
#
loop_
_entity_poly.entity_id
_entity_poly.type
_entity_poly.pdbx_seq_one_letter_code
_entity_poly.pdbx_strand_id
1 'polypeptide(L)'
;MQALFLGKNVINCANAKIALWLEFKIRFLENAVLPKWKGNIVRGSIGYVLRKLSCRNKACNDCYSCQFNSICAFGYLYKNAQRRPPGFLSKYRYFPNPYALKPPLTRKEEFRKDDTLTFGIVLFGTAITFSDRIVTAVQELGKLGLGRKNCRGRFEVEQLCAVQPFRRTKYVLLEDGQQFSWPSSECFIYLQDLGKRINKQFALEFISPARIVQQGKFTLPQKFYDIFGFAMRKYSNIVRAYCCGQEMLNYKALKKFALNEVELVKKEREKIVKITYTKHGKPRKELYFVGRYIFRSSSALPKDCRKVLNFCLLSNVGKRTTYGHGWYRIVPA
;
A
#
# COMPACT_ATOMS: atom_id res chain seq x y z
N MET A 1 -29.67 -1.87 22.81
CA MET A 1 -30.93 -2.49 22.33
C MET A 1 -30.63 -3.13 20.98
N GLN A 2 -30.96 -4.41 20.90
CA GLN A 2 -30.83 -5.49 19.89
C GLN A 2 -30.34 -5.26 18.45
N ALA A 3 -29.85 -6.39 17.93
CA ALA A 3 -29.31 -6.66 16.61
C ALA A 3 -30.29 -6.39 15.46
N LEU A 4 -29.72 -6.05 14.31
CA LEU A 4 -30.23 -6.44 13.00
C LEU A 4 -29.08 -7.06 12.19
N PHE A 5 -28.81 -8.32 12.52
CA PHE A 5 -28.49 -9.29 11.49
C PHE A 5 -29.80 -9.56 10.76
N LEU A 6 -29.90 -9.18 9.48
CA LEU A 6 -30.67 -9.89 8.45
C LEU A 6 -30.49 -9.12 7.13
N GLY A 7 -30.16 -9.88 6.08
CA GLY A 7 -29.76 -9.37 4.78
C GLY A 7 -28.49 -10.04 4.27
N LYS A 8 -28.50 -11.38 4.17
CA LYS A 8 -27.62 -12.10 3.24
C LYS A 8 -28.07 -11.76 1.81
N ASN A 9 -27.87 -10.52 1.40
CA ASN A 9 -27.70 -10.26 -0.02
C ASN A 9 -26.34 -10.85 -0.35
N VAL A 10 -26.35 -11.98 -1.07
CA VAL A 10 -25.19 -12.45 -1.82
C VAL A 10 -24.94 -11.37 -2.86
N ILE A 11 -24.29 -10.27 -2.46
CA ILE A 11 -23.80 -9.27 -3.39
C ILE A 11 -22.82 -10.05 -4.26
N ASN A 12 -23.11 -10.12 -5.56
CA ASN A 12 -22.25 -10.75 -6.53
C ASN A 12 -20.83 -10.14 -6.42
N CYS A 13 -19.96 -10.82 -5.67
CA CYS A 13 -18.64 -10.30 -5.27
C CYS A 13 -17.68 -10.18 -6.46
N ALA A 14 -18.04 -10.71 -7.63
CA ALA A 14 -17.25 -10.59 -8.86
C ALA A 14 -16.96 -9.12 -9.24
N ASN A 15 -17.90 -8.21 -8.92
CA ASN A 15 -17.80 -6.78 -9.21
C ASN A 15 -17.43 -5.92 -7.99
N ALA A 16 -16.91 -6.52 -6.91
CA ALA A 16 -16.46 -5.76 -5.75
C ALA A 16 -15.19 -4.95 -6.08
N LYS A 17 -15.27 -3.62 -5.94
CA LYS A 17 -14.12 -2.71 -6.04
C LYS A 17 -13.17 -3.00 -4.87
N ILE A 18 -11.95 -3.43 -5.18
CA ILE A 18 -10.92 -3.74 -4.19
C ILE A 18 -9.97 -2.57 -3.98
N ALA A 19 -9.59 -1.87 -5.05
CA ALA A 19 -8.64 -0.78 -4.92
C ALA A 19 -8.77 0.28 -6.02
N LEU A 20 -8.22 1.46 -5.74
CA LEU A 20 -7.91 2.50 -6.70
C LEU A 20 -6.43 2.89 -6.50
N TRP A 21 -5.62 2.84 -7.56
CA TRP A 21 -4.24 3.31 -7.52
C TRP A 21 -4.14 4.66 -8.24
N LEU A 22 -3.89 5.71 -7.49
CA LEU A 22 -3.58 7.05 -7.99
C LEU A 22 -2.06 7.24 -8.08
N GLU A 23 -1.54 7.59 -9.26
CA GLU A 23 -0.14 7.92 -9.50
C GLU A 23 -0.01 9.41 -9.82
N PHE A 24 0.87 10.08 -9.09
CA PHE A 24 1.16 11.50 -9.20
C PHE A 24 2.55 11.69 -9.78
N LYS A 25 2.65 12.42 -10.88
CA LYS A 25 3.89 13.01 -11.37
C LYS A 25 3.88 14.48 -10.94
N ILE A 26 4.84 14.87 -10.11
CA ILE A 26 5.00 16.25 -9.66
C ILE A 26 6.21 16.89 -10.34
N ARG A 27 6.13 18.20 -10.61
CA ARG A 27 7.24 19.01 -11.10
C ARG A 27 7.62 20.05 -10.06
N PHE A 28 8.89 20.10 -9.69
CA PHE A 28 9.39 21.06 -8.72
C PHE A 28 9.44 22.46 -9.33
N LEU A 29 8.91 23.46 -8.62
CA LEU A 29 8.96 24.87 -9.00
C LEU A 29 10.17 25.58 -8.38
N GLU A 30 10.80 24.94 -7.40
CA GLU A 30 11.95 25.42 -6.65
C GLU A 30 12.87 24.25 -6.32
N ASN A 31 14.14 24.54 -6.01
CA ASN A 31 15.08 23.50 -5.59
C ASN A 31 14.60 22.82 -4.30
N ALA A 32 14.79 21.50 -4.22
CA ALA A 32 14.41 20.70 -3.08
C ALA A 32 15.48 19.66 -2.76
N VAL A 33 15.72 19.43 -1.47
CA VAL A 33 16.56 18.31 -1.01
C VAL A 33 15.70 17.30 -0.28
N LEU A 34 15.59 16.09 -0.80
CA LEU A 34 14.85 14.98 -0.23
C LEU A 34 15.80 13.91 0.31
N PRO A 35 15.41 13.13 1.33
CA PRO A 35 16.19 11.97 1.75
C PRO A 35 16.26 10.90 0.64
N LYS A 36 17.32 10.08 0.65
CA LYS A 36 17.44 8.89 -0.23
C LYS A 36 16.16 8.05 -0.24
N TRP A 37 15.60 7.74 0.93
CA TRP A 37 14.30 7.06 1.06
C TRP A 37 13.15 8.06 1.20
N LYS A 38 12.34 8.17 0.16
CA LYS A 38 11.27 9.18 0.04
C LYS A 38 9.95 8.74 0.68
N GLY A 39 9.78 7.45 0.94
CA GLY A 39 8.52 6.91 1.48
C GLY A 39 8.09 7.56 2.81
N ASN A 40 9.05 7.88 3.68
CA ASN A 40 8.77 8.56 4.95
C ASN A 40 8.28 10.00 4.75
N ILE A 41 8.97 10.77 3.92
CA ILE A 41 8.66 12.19 3.72
C ILE A 41 7.36 12.36 2.93
N VAL A 42 7.15 11.59 1.85
CA VAL A 42 5.91 11.65 1.05
C VAL A 42 4.70 11.30 1.92
N ARG A 43 4.74 10.15 2.60
CA ARG A 43 3.67 9.74 3.53
C ARG A 43 3.43 10.79 4.62
N GLY A 44 4.50 11.26 5.27
CA GLY A 44 4.42 12.19 6.39
C GLY A 44 3.79 13.53 5.99
N SER A 45 4.24 14.08 4.87
CA SER A 45 3.78 15.35 4.34
C SER A 45 2.32 15.29 3.88
N ILE A 46 1.92 14.24 3.16
CA ILE A 46 0.51 14.05 2.77
C ILE A 46 -0.38 13.88 4.01
N GLY A 47 0.05 13.07 4.98
CA GLY A 47 -0.67 12.91 6.24
C GLY A 47 -0.82 14.22 7.02
N TYR A 48 0.20 15.08 7.02
CA TYR A 48 0.13 16.40 7.65
C TYR A 48 -0.92 17.30 7.00
N VAL A 49 -0.94 17.37 5.67
CA VAL A 49 -1.91 18.19 4.92
C VAL A 49 -3.32 17.63 5.07
N LEU A 50 -3.51 16.31 4.93
CA LEU A 50 -4.79 15.65 5.19
C LEU A 50 -5.34 15.95 6.57
N ARG A 51 -4.48 15.96 7.60
CA ARG A 51 -4.92 16.33 8.96
C ARG A 51 -5.44 17.76 8.99
N LYS A 52 -4.74 18.71 8.36
CA LYS A 52 -5.19 20.10 8.27
C LYS A 52 -6.54 20.25 7.57
N LEU A 53 -6.76 19.49 6.49
CA LEU A 53 -7.96 19.57 5.66
C LEU A 53 -9.17 18.83 6.25
N SER A 54 -8.96 17.73 6.97
CA SER A 54 -10.04 16.83 7.40
C SER A 54 -10.36 16.87 8.89
N CYS A 55 -9.41 17.26 9.75
CA CYS A 55 -9.59 17.17 11.19
C CYS A 55 -10.41 18.35 11.72
N ARG A 56 -11.61 18.07 12.23
CA ARG A 56 -12.50 19.08 12.86
C ARG A 56 -12.01 19.56 14.22
N ASN A 57 -11.34 18.70 14.98
CA ASN A 57 -10.79 19.03 16.29
C ASN A 57 -9.25 18.99 16.24
N LYS A 58 -8.63 20.12 15.90
CA LYS A 58 -7.16 20.24 15.78
C LYS A 58 -6.43 20.11 17.12
N ALA A 59 -7.13 20.31 18.24
CA ALA A 59 -6.56 20.21 19.59
C ALA A 59 -6.48 18.75 20.10
N CYS A 60 -7.37 17.88 19.62
CA CYS A 60 -7.34 16.46 19.98
C CYS A 60 -6.40 15.66 19.08
N ASN A 61 -5.40 15.01 19.70
CA ASN A 61 -4.47 14.11 19.00
C ASN A 61 -4.89 12.63 19.09
N ASP A 62 -5.92 12.29 19.87
CA ASP A 62 -6.42 10.92 19.97
C ASP A 62 -7.46 10.62 18.90
N CYS A 63 -6.97 10.25 17.71
CA CYS A 63 -7.84 9.81 16.63
C CYS A 63 -8.54 8.48 16.93
N TYR A 64 -8.10 7.68 17.90
CA TYR A 64 -8.66 6.35 18.17
C TYR A 64 -9.97 6.39 18.97
N SER A 65 -10.20 7.46 19.75
CA SER A 65 -11.45 7.73 20.46
C SER A 65 -12.34 8.76 19.75
N CYS A 66 -11.89 9.32 18.62
CA CYS A 66 -12.60 10.39 17.92
C CYS A 66 -13.86 9.87 17.21
N GLN A 67 -15.03 10.44 17.54
CA GLN A 67 -16.33 10.11 16.92
C GLN A 67 -16.39 10.33 15.40
N PHE A 68 -15.53 11.20 14.85
CA PHE A 68 -15.46 11.50 13.42
C PHE A 68 -14.43 10.67 12.66
N ASN A 69 -13.78 9.66 13.28
CA ASN A 69 -12.70 8.91 12.63
C ASN A 69 -13.11 8.27 11.30
N SER A 70 -14.35 7.78 11.20
CA SER A 70 -14.89 7.10 10.01
C SER A 70 -15.07 8.02 8.79
N ILE A 71 -15.30 9.31 9.01
CA ILE A 71 -15.51 10.31 7.94
C ILE A 71 -14.31 11.26 7.77
N CYS A 72 -13.35 11.25 8.71
CA CYS A 72 -12.13 12.04 8.62
C CYS A 72 -11.09 11.28 7.80
N ALA A 73 -10.73 11.77 6.60
CA ALA A 73 -9.76 11.11 5.73
C ALA A 73 -8.41 10.83 6.44
N PHE A 74 -7.91 11.77 7.26
CA PHE A 74 -6.71 11.54 8.06
C PHE A 74 -6.91 10.45 9.12
N GLY A 75 -8.00 10.50 9.87
CA GLY A 75 -8.34 9.51 10.90
C GLY A 75 -8.44 8.11 10.28
N TYR A 76 -9.28 7.98 9.26
CA TYR A 76 -9.54 6.72 8.57
C TYR A 76 -8.29 6.12 7.92
N LEU A 77 -7.53 6.93 7.17
CA LEU A 77 -6.37 6.42 6.42
C LEU A 77 -5.15 6.26 7.32
N TYR A 78 -4.83 7.21 8.19
CA TYR A 78 -3.55 7.23 8.92
C TYR A 78 -3.63 6.72 10.36
N LYS A 79 -4.79 6.80 11.00
CA LYS A 79 -5.02 6.49 12.41
C LYS A 79 -6.29 5.66 12.59
N ASN A 80 -6.40 4.60 11.79
CA ASN A 80 -7.64 3.85 11.71
C ASN A 80 -8.03 3.25 13.06
N ALA A 81 -9.19 3.65 13.56
CA ALA A 81 -9.74 3.23 14.84
C ALA A 81 -10.63 1.97 14.74
N GLN A 82 -10.81 1.39 13.55
CA GLN A 82 -11.63 0.21 13.35
C GLN A 82 -11.05 -0.99 14.10
N ARG A 83 -11.74 -1.37 15.18
CA ARG A 83 -11.35 -2.48 16.04
C ARG A 83 -11.61 -3.80 15.33
N ARG A 84 -10.73 -4.76 15.58
CA ARG A 84 -10.97 -6.14 15.18
C ARG A 84 -12.01 -6.77 16.11
N PRO A 85 -12.87 -7.67 15.59
CA PRO A 85 -13.79 -8.42 16.43
C PRO A 85 -13.04 -9.33 17.42
N PRO A 86 -13.65 -9.67 18.57
CA PRO A 86 -13.12 -10.70 19.47
C PRO A 86 -12.83 -12.02 18.73
N GLY A 87 -11.80 -12.76 19.15
CA GLY A 87 -11.40 -14.02 18.51
C GLY A 87 -10.52 -13.87 17.25
N PHE A 88 -10.25 -12.65 16.79
CA PHE A 88 -9.29 -12.45 15.69
C PHE A 88 -7.86 -12.69 16.20
N LEU A 89 -7.21 -13.76 15.73
CA LEU A 89 -5.84 -14.18 16.11
C LEU A 89 -4.77 -13.16 15.67
N SER A 90 -4.73 -12.01 16.34
CA SER A 90 -3.71 -10.99 16.12
C SER A 90 -3.51 -10.17 17.38
N LYS A 91 -2.25 -9.98 17.77
CA LYS A 91 -1.84 -9.10 18.88
C LYS A 91 -2.15 -7.61 18.70
N TYR A 92 -2.71 -7.21 17.56
CA TYR A 92 -3.03 -5.80 17.29
C TYR A 92 -4.54 -5.57 17.36
N ARG A 93 -4.93 -4.55 18.14
CA ARG A 93 -6.33 -4.16 18.41
C ARG A 93 -7.09 -3.66 17.17
N TYR A 94 -6.39 -3.01 16.24
CA TYR A 94 -6.98 -2.36 15.07
C TYR A 94 -6.59 -3.05 13.77
N PHE A 95 -7.45 -2.92 12.76
CA PHE A 95 -7.13 -3.32 11.39
C PHE A 95 -6.00 -2.46 10.81
N PRO A 96 -5.22 -2.99 9.84
CA PRO A 96 -4.22 -2.18 9.14
C PRO A 96 -4.88 -1.06 8.35
N ASN A 97 -4.20 0.08 8.27
CA ASN A 97 -4.63 1.22 7.48
C ASN A 97 -4.94 0.82 6.01
N PRO A 98 -6.08 1.28 5.44
CA PRO A 98 -6.57 0.85 4.13
C PRO A 98 -5.91 1.61 2.96
N TYR A 99 -4.60 1.80 3.02
CA TYR A 99 -3.84 2.33 1.89
C TYR A 99 -2.42 1.77 1.83
N ALA A 100 -1.77 1.91 0.67
CA ALA A 100 -0.36 1.66 0.49
C ALA A 100 0.28 2.78 -0.31
N LEU A 101 1.48 3.21 0.10
CA LEU A 101 2.28 4.13 -0.69
C LEU A 101 3.11 3.34 -1.72
N LYS A 102 3.17 3.85 -2.95
CA LYS A 102 4.13 3.49 -4.00
C LYS A 102 5.17 4.60 -4.04
N PRO A 103 6.28 4.48 -3.28
CA PRO A 103 7.23 5.57 -3.12
C PRO A 103 7.98 5.80 -4.43
N PRO A 104 8.53 7.00 -4.66
CA PRO A 104 9.51 7.19 -5.72
C PRO A 104 10.70 6.26 -5.47
N LEU A 105 11.11 5.54 -6.52
CA LEU A 105 12.19 4.54 -6.44
C LEU A 105 13.59 5.16 -6.58
N THR A 106 13.68 6.40 -7.07
CA THR A 106 14.94 7.12 -7.21
C THR A 106 15.62 7.40 -5.86
N ARG A 107 16.94 7.29 -5.83
CA ARG A 107 17.78 7.67 -4.69
C ARG A 107 18.32 9.11 -4.78
N LYS A 108 18.07 9.82 -5.89
CA LYS A 108 18.41 11.25 -6.09
C LYS A 108 17.92 12.07 -4.89
N GLU A 109 18.79 12.87 -4.29
CA GLU A 109 18.45 13.69 -3.12
C GLU A 109 18.18 15.14 -3.52
N GLU A 110 18.96 15.70 -4.43
CA GLU A 110 18.82 17.07 -4.91
C GLU A 110 17.92 17.10 -6.13
N PHE A 111 16.91 17.95 -6.10
CA PHE A 111 16.01 18.24 -7.20
C PHE A 111 16.10 19.73 -7.50
N ARG A 112 16.33 20.07 -8.76
CA ARG A 112 16.30 21.44 -9.27
C ARG A 112 14.87 21.81 -9.65
N LYS A 113 14.63 23.10 -9.86
CA LYS A 113 13.44 23.54 -10.60
C LYS A 113 13.30 22.74 -11.90
N ASP A 114 12.06 22.40 -12.23
CA ASP A 114 11.63 21.59 -13.38
C ASP A 114 11.99 20.09 -13.31
N ASP A 115 12.73 19.64 -12.30
CA ASP A 115 12.86 18.19 -12.06
C ASP A 115 11.50 17.60 -11.68
N THR A 116 11.26 16.36 -12.12
CA THR A 116 10.03 15.62 -11.79
C THR A 116 10.26 14.51 -10.78
N LEU A 117 9.19 14.16 -10.06
CA LEU A 117 9.17 13.05 -9.12
C LEU A 117 7.83 12.32 -9.19
N THR A 118 7.86 11.00 -9.34
CA THR A 118 6.64 10.19 -9.41
C THR A 118 6.46 9.33 -8.16
N PHE A 119 5.24 9.31 -7.62
CA PHE A 119 4.81 8.40 -6.55
C PHE A 119 3.35 8.03 -6.71
N GLY A 120 2.89 6.99 -6.03
CA GLY A 120 1.49 6.60 -6.05
C GLY A 120 0.93 6.27 -4.68
N ILE A 121 -0.40 6.28 -4.59
CA ILE A 121 -1.17 5.87 -3.43
C ILE A 121 -2.22 4.89 -3.91
N VAL A 122 -2.25 3.72 -3.27
CA VAL A 122 -3.33 2.74 -3.45
C VAL A 122 -4.29 2.86 -2.28
N LEU A 123 -5.57 3.09 -2.56
CA LEU A 123 -6.67 3.08 -1.60
C LEU A 123 -7.43 1.76 -1.71
N PHE A 124 -7.80 1.15 -0.59
CA PHE A 124 -8.47 -0.15 -0.56
C PHE A 124 -9.93 -0.06 -0.12
N GLY A 125 -10.83 -0.66 -0.89
CA GLY A 125 -12.24 -0.80 -0.56
C GLY A 125 -12.90 0.54 -0.25
N THR A 126 -13.56 0.64 0.91
CA THR A 126 -14.18 1.87 1.42
C THR A 126 -13.25 3.09 1.48
N ALA A 127 -11.92 2.91 1.53
CA ALA A 127 -10.99 4.04 1.50
C ALA A 127 -10.96 4.80 0.17
N ILE A 128 -11.48 4.20 -0.91
CA ILE A 128 -11.57 4.81 -2.24
C ILE A 128 -12.41 6.10 -2.21
N THR A 129 -13.38 6.21 -1.30
CA THR A 129 -14.23 7.41 -1.15
C THR A 129 -13.43 8.65 -0.71
N PHE A 130 -12.20 8.47 -0.21
CA PHE A 130 -11.29 9.56 0.15
C PHE A 130 -10.32 9.95 -0.97
N SER A 131 -10.48 9.43 -2.18
CA SER A 131 -9.61 9.70 -3.34
C SER A 131 -9.49 11.20 -3.65
N ASP A 132 -10.62 11.91 -3.76
CA ASP A 132 -10.65 13.35 -4.01
C ASP A 132 -9.87 14.11 -2.94
N ARG A 133 -10.07 13.72 -1.66
CA ARG A 133 -9.39 14.37 -0.53
C ARG A 133 -7.88 14.11 -0.54
N ILE A 134 -7.44 12.96 -1.05
CA ILE A 134 -6.02 12.67 -1.27
C ILE A 134 -5.46 13.57 -2.36
N VAL A 135 -6.16 13.71 -3.49
CA VAL A 135 -5.74 14.57 -4.60
C VAL A 135 -5.62 16.03 -4.14
N THR A 136 -6.64 16.57 -3.46
CA THR A 136 -6.57 17.91 -2.86
C THR A 136 -5.40 18.04 -1.91
N ALA A 137 -5.15 17.05 -1.05
CA ALA A 137 -4.05 17.11 -0.11
C ALA A 137 -2.67 17.11 -0.78
N VAL A 138 -2.51 16.44 -1.93
CA VAL A 138 -1.26 16.48 -2.71
C VAL A 138 -1.09 17.83 -3.39
N GLN A 139 -2.15 18.41 -3.97
CA GLN A 139 -2.11 19.75 -4.57
C GLN A 139 -1.78 20.83 -3.52
N GLU A 140 -2.42 20.79 -2.35
CA GLU A 140 -2.13 21.69 -1.23
C GLU A 140 -0.72 21.47 -0.66
N LEU A 141 -0.23 20.23 -0.67
CA LEU A 141 1.16 19.96 -0.31
C LEU A 141 2.13 20.62 -1.30
N GLY A 142 1.78 20.74 -2.58
CA GLY A 142 2.58 21.42 -3.59
C GLY A 142 2.90 22.86 -3.23
N LYS A 143 1.90 23.58 -2.71
CA LYS A 143 2.03 24.97 -2.21
C LYS A 143 2.93 25.08 -0.99
N LEU A 144 2.90 24.08 -0.11
CA LEU A 144 3.75 24.04 1.09
C LEU A 144 5.18 23.57 0.79
N GLY A 145 5.36 22.82 -0.29
CA GLY A 145 6.60 22.20 -0.75
C GLY A 145 6.97 20.87 -0.08
N LEU A 146 7.92 20.17 -0.70
CA LEU A 146 8.45 18.88 -0.25
C LEU A 146 9.98 18.92 -0.15
N GLY A 147 10.53 18.42 0.95
CA GLY A 147 11.98 18.41 1.20
C GLY A 147 12.36 18.51 2.67
N ARG A 148 13.67 18.48 2.94
CA ARG A 148 14.25 18.71 4.26
C ARG A 148 13.88 20.11 4.76
N LYS A 149 13.92 20.32 6.09
CA LYS A 149 13.47 21.56 6.75
C LYS A 149 14.07 22.83 6.12
N ASN A 150 15.35 22.77 5.71
CA ASN A 150 16.09 23.93 5.20
C ASN A 150 16.12 24.02 3.67
N CYS A 151 15.53 23.05 2.95
CA CYS A 151 15.49 23.08 1.48
C CYS A 151 14.27 22.28 1.01
N ARG A 152 13.13 22.95 1.07
CA ARG A 152 11.82 22.43 0.71
C ARG A 152 11.32 23.20 -0.50
N GLY A 153 11.30 22.56 -1.66
CA GLY A 153 10.82 23.20 -2.89
C GLY A 153 9.33 23.01 -3.06
N ARG A 154 8.62 24.09 -3.46
CA ARG A 154 7.26 23.99 -3.97
C ARG A 154 7.20 23.14 -5.22
N PHE A 155 6.05 22.54 -5.47
CA PHE A 155 5.81 21.74 -6.66
C PHE A 155 4.36 21.88 -7.12
N GLU A 156 4.10 21.48 -8.35
CA GLU A 156 2.76 21.28 -8.88
C GLU A 156 2.57 19.81 -9.29
N VAL A 157 1.30 19.39 -9.39
CA VAL A 157 0.96 18.08 -9.96
C VAL A 157 0.88 18.27 -11.47
N GLU A 158 1.93 17.85 -12.16
CA GLU A 158 2.01 17.88 -13.62
C GLU A 158 1.04 16.85 -14.23
N GLN A 159 0.97 15.65 -13.64
CA GLN A 159 0.07 14.60 -14.09
C GLN A 159 -0.49 13.78 -12.92
N LEU A 160 -1.78 13.43 -13.00
CA LEU A 160 -2.44 12.44 -12.14
C LEU A 160 -3.06 11.34 -13.01
N CYS A 161 -2.73 10.10 -12.71
CA CYS A 161 -3.27 8.93 -13.41
C CYS A 161 -3.93 7.93 -12.45
N ALA A 162 -5.03 7.30 -12.87
CA ALA A 162 -5.48 6.04 -12.28
C ALA A 162 -4.76 4.87 -12.98
N VAL A 163 -4.11 4.00 -12.20
CA VAL A 163 -3.33 2.87 -12.72
C VAL A 163 -4.09 1.56 -12.53
N GLN A 164 -4.31 0.84 -13.64
CA GLN A 164 -4.89 -0.52 -13.64
C GLN A 164 -3.82 -1.55 -14.04
N PRO A 165 -3.04 -2.08 -13.07
CA PRO A 165 -1.87 -2.89 -13.39
C PRO A 165 -2.22 -4.26 -13.99
N PHE A 166 -3.44 -4.76 -13.80
CA PHE A 166 -3.87 -6.07 -14.31
C PHE A 166 -4.40 -6.01 -15.74
N ARG A 167 -4.74 -4.81 -16.21
CA ARG A 167 -5.11 -4.50 -17.60
C ARG A 167 -3.98 -3.78 -18.35
N ARG A 168 -2.93 -3.37 -17.64
CA ARG A 168 -1.78 -2.60 -18.16
C ARG A 168 -2.20 -1.24 -18.73
N THR A 169 -3.16 -0.61 -18.08
CA THR A 169 -3.74 0.67 -18.53
C THR A 169 -3.46 1.76 -17.49
N LYS A 170 -3.25 2.99 -17.96
CA LYS A 170 -3.28 4.21 -17.15
C LYS A 170 -4.33 5.13 -17.75
N TYR A 171 -5.15 5.72 -16.89
CA TYR A 171 -6.16 6.70 -17.27
C TYR A 171 -5.73 8.05 -16.71
N VAL A 172 -5.51 9.02 -17.60
CA VAL A 172 -5.16 10.39 -17.20
C VAL A 172 -6.39 11.06 -16.61
N LEU A 173 -6.25 11.61 -15.41
CA LEU A 173 -7.32 12.31 -14.66
C LEU A 173 -7.03 13.81 -14.58
N LEU A 174 -5.76 14.19 -14.58
CA LEU A 174 -5.29 15.56 -14.68
C LEU A 174 -3.96 15.57 -15.41
N GLU A 175 -3.78 16.53 -16.31
CA GLU A 175 -2.53 16.81 -17.02
C GLU A 175 -2.44 18.31 -17.29
N ASP A 176 -1.32 18.94 -16.93
CA ASP A 176 -1.05 20.36 -17.18
C ASP A 176 -2.18 21.31 -16.73
N GLY A 177 -2.80 21.01 -15.59
CA GLY A 177 -3.91 21.79 -15.01
C GLY A 177 -5.28 21.49 -15.62
N GLN A 178 -5.34 20.80 -16.75
CA GLN A 178 -6.59 20.30 -17.33
C GLN A 178 -7.09 19.08 -16.55
N GLN A 179 -8.34 19.12 -16.11
CA GLN A 179 -9.01 17.98 -15.48
C GLN A 179 -9.77 17.18 -16.54
N PHE A 180 -9.61 15.86 -16.50
CA PHE A 180 -10.36 14.91 -17.31
C PHE A 180 -11.44 14.23 -16.48
N SER A 181 -12.19 13.31 -17.08
CA SER A 181 -13.20 12.53 -16.37
C SER A 181 -12.60 11.84 -15.14
N TRP A 182 -13.22 12.07 -13.98
CA TRP A 182 -12.85 11.41 -12.73
C TRP A 182 -12.97 9.87 -12.88
N PRO A 183 -12.22 9.05 -12.10
CA PRO A 183 -12.14 7.61 -12.32
C PRO A 183 -13.47 6.91 -12.62
N SER A 184 -13.59 6.44 -13.86
CA SER A 184 -14.69 5.59 -14.31
C SER A 184 -14.59 4.19 -13.69
N SER A 185 -15.60 3.35 -13.94
CA SER A 185 -15.58 1.95 -13.51
C SER A 185 -14.29 1.22 -13.92
N GLU A 186 -13.72 1.54 -15.07
CA GLU A 186 -12.53 0.88 -15.64
C GLU A 186 -11.22 1.21 -14.92
N CYS A 187 -11.20 2.32 -14.17
CA CYS A 187 -10.06 2.75 -13.37
C CYS A 187 -9.89 1.91 -12.09
N PHE A 188 -10.98 1.29 -11.60
CA PHE A 188 -10.93 0.50 -10.38
C PHE A 188 -10.32 -0.88 -10.62
N ILE A 189 -9.74 -1.40 -9.54
CA ILE A 189 -9.26 -2.77 -9.47
C ILE A 189 -10.34 -3.59 -8.77
N TYR A 190 -10.81 -4.63 -9.44
CA TYR A 190 -11.85 -5.53 -8.97
C TYR A 190 -11.27 -6.83 -8.42
N LEU A 191 -12.07 -7.55 -7.64
CA LEU A 191 -11.67 -8.84 -7.09
C LEU A 191 -11.27 -9.85 -8.17
N GLN A 192 -11.98 -9.85 -9.30
CA GLN A 192 -11.66 -10.71 -10.44
C GLN A 192 -10.28 -10.44 -11.06
N ASP A 193 -9.82 -9.19 -11.03
CA ASP A 193 -8.51 -8.81 -11.57
C ASP A 193 -7.36 -9.45 -10.78
N LEU A 194 -7.57 -9.70 -9.48
CA LEU A 194 -6.59 -10.38 -8.63
C LEU A 194 -6.41 -11.86 -8.99
N GLY A 195 -7.37 -12.44 -9.71
CA GLY A 195 -7.32 -13.81 -10.19
C GLY A 195 -6.49 -14.01 -11.46
N LYS A 196 -5.68 -13.03 -11.90
CA LYS A 196 -4.79 -13.17 -13.07
C LYS A 196 -3.80 -14.34 -12.89
N ARG A 197 -3.42 -14.99 -14.00
CA ARG A 197 -2.54 -16.16 -13.99
C ARG A 197 -1.12 -15.77 -13.55
N ILE A 198 -0.52 -16.65 -12.78
CA ILE A 198 0.90 -16.61 -12.40
C ILE A 198 1.45 -17.97 -12.81
N ASN A 199 2.59 -17.96 -13.50
CA ASN A 199 3.24 -19.19 -13.97
C ASN A 199 3.67 -20.05 -12.78
N LYS A 200 3.82 -21.36 -13.01
CA LYS A 200 4.34 -22.29 -11.98
C LYS A 200 5.72 -21.88 -11.49
N GLN A 201 6.54 -21.34 -12.39
CA GLN A 201 7.82 -20.70 -12.08
C GLN A 201 7.67 -19.18 -12.19
N PHE A 202 7.93 -18.47 -11.10
CA PHE A 202 7.75 -17.03 -11.00
C PHE A 202 8.74 -16.43 -10.01
N ALA A 203 9.03 -15.15 -10.14
CA ALA A 203 9.82 -14.43 -9.14
C ALA A 203 9.05 -13.30 -8.49
N LEU A 204 9.31 -13.11 -7.20
CA LEU A 204 8.97 -11.90 -6.47
C LEU A 204 10.19 -10.99 -6.47
N GLU A 205 10.13 -9.92 -7.27
CA GLU A 205 11.19 -8.92 -7.34
C GLU A 205 10.84 -7.73 -6.46
N PHE A 206 11.56 -7.58 -5.35
CA PHE A 206 11.37 -6.50 -4.39
C PHE A 206 12.03 -5.22 -4.89
N ILE A 207 11.22 -4.40 -5.57
CA ILE A 207 11.61 -3.08 -6.09
C ILE A 207 11.73 -2.01 -5.00
N SER A 208 11.22 -2.28 -3.79
CA SER A 208 11.49 -1.47 -2.60
C SER A 208 11.99 -2.35 -1.44
N PRO A 209 12.78 -1.80 -0.50
CA PRO A 209 13.27 -2.56 0.65
C PRO A 209 12.13 -3.17 1.46
N ALA A 210 12.21 -4.48 1.69
CA ALA A 210 11.22 -5.26 2.43
C ALA A 210 11.74 -5.63 3.81
N ARG A 211 10.84 -5.73 4.79
CA ARG A 211 11.18 -6.15 6.15
C ARG A 211 10.19 -7.18 6.66
N ILE A 212 10.68 -8.38 6.86
CA ILE A 212 9.95 -9.48 7.48
C ILE A 212 10.45 -9.64 8.91
N VAL A 213 9.51 -9.83 9.84
CA VAL A 213 9.80 -9.99 11.27
C VAL A 213 9.07 -11.21 11.79
N GLN A 214 9.82 -12.27 12.07
CA GLN A 214 9.34 -13.51 12.69
C GLN A 214 9.85 -13.56 14.13
N GLN A 215 8.99 -13.91 15.09
CA GLN A 215 9.34 -13.96 16.52
C GLN A 215 10.08 -12.71 17.04
N GLY A 216 9.72 -11.53 16.53
CA GLY A 216 10.34 -10.26 16.93
C GLY A 216 11.69 -9.93 16.27
N LYS A 217 12.30 -10.85 15.52
CA LYS A 217 13.60 -10.67 14.86
C LYS A 217 13.44 -10.44 13.36
N PHE A 218 14.37 -9.68 12.78
CA PHE A 218 14.47 -9.55 11.32
C PHE A 218 14.87 -10.91 10.73
N THR A 219 14.21 -11.32 9.65
CA THR A 219 14.42 -12.64 9.04
C THR A 219 14.48 -12.48 7.52
N LEU A 220 15.50 -13.05 6.90
CA LEU A 220 15.55 -13.23 5.45
C LEU A 220 14.67 -14.42 5.06
N PRO A 221 13.82 -14.30 4.03
CA PRO A 221 13.02 -15.42 3.54
C PRO A 221 13.91 -16.59 3.12
N GLN A 222 13.58 -17.79 3.59
CA GLN A 222 14.20 -19.05 3.15
C GLN A 222 13.19 -19.94 2.42
N LYS A 223 11.89 -19.73 2.65
CA LYS A 223 10.79 -20.45 2.01
C LYS A 223 9.76 -19.49 1.44
N PHE A 224 8.96 -19.94 0.47
CA PHE A 224 7.84 -19.15 -0.07
C PHE A 224 6.89 -18.68 1.04
N TYR A 225 6.59 -19.56 2.00
CA TYR A 225 5.71 -19.27 3.12
C TYR A 225 6.21 -18.11 4.02
N ASP A 226 7.52 -17.84 4.07
CA ASP A 226 8.06 -16.74 4.88
C ASP A 226 7.57 -15.37 4.40
N ILE A 227 7.31 -15.23 3.09
CA ILE A 227 6.70 -14.05 2.48
C ILE A 227 5.18 -14.23 2.44
N PHE A 228 4.72 -15.38 1.94
CA PHE A 228 3.31 -15.63 1.66
C PHE A 228 2.43 -15.62 2.91
N GLY A 229 2.94 -16.07 4.06
CA GLY A 229 2.22 -15.98 5.34
C GLY A 229 1.95 -14.53 5.79
N PHE A 230 2.80 -13.57 5.42
CA PHE A 230 2.52 -12.14 5.64
C PHE A 230 1.55 -11.59 4.60
N ALA A 231 1.64 -12.07 3.36
CA ALA A 231 0.73 -11.71 2.27
C ALA A 231 -0.72 -12.13 2.59
N MET A 232 -0.94 -13.39 2.98
CA MET A 232 -2.26 -13.91 3.36
C MET A 232 -2.88 -13.10 4.50
N ARG A 233 -2.12 -12.88 5.58
CA ARG A 233 -2.57 -12.07 6.71
C ARG A 233 -2.98 -10.68 6.26
N LYS A 234 -2.20 -10.05 5.39
CA LYS A 234 -2.51 -8.71 4.91
C LYS A 234 -3.76 -8.69 4.04
N TYR A 235 -3.88 -9.61 3.09
CA TYR A 235 -5.07 -9.80 2.26
C TYR A 235 -6.32 -9.89 3.13
N SER A 236 -6.39 -10.86 4.04
CA SER A 236 -7.60 -11.08 4.83
C SER A 236 -7.91 -9.91 5.76
N ASN A 237 -6.90 -9.21 6.28
CA ASN A 237 -7.15 -8.06 7.13
C ASN A 237 -7.74 -6.86 6.38
N ILE A 238 -7.23 -6.56 5.18
CA ILE A 238 -7.73 -5.44 4.39
C ILE A 238 -9.08 -5.81 3.75
N VAL A 239 -9.16 -6.96 3.08
CA VAL A 239 -10.38 -7.37 2.37
C VAL A 239 -11.56 -7.52 3.32
N ARG A 240 -11.36 -8.14 4.49
CA ARG A 240 -12.42 -8.29 5.49
C ARG A 240 -12.91 -6.96 6.04
N ALA A 241 -12.00 -6.02 6.29
CA ALA A 241 -12.34 -4.76 6.95
C ALA A 241 -12.95 -3.73 6.00
N TYR A 242 -12.55 -3.72 4.72
CA TYR A 242 -12.84 -2.62 3.80
C TYR A 242 -13.47 -3.04 2.47
N CYS A 243 -13.42 -4.32 2.09
CA CYS A 243 -13.84 -4.78 0.75
C CYS A 243 -14.99 -5.79 0.83
N CYS A 244 -16.11 -5.36 1.43
CA CYS A 244 -17.36 -6.13 1.51
C CYS A 244 -17.29 -7.45 2.31
N GLY A 245 -16.20 -7.75 3.02
CA GLY A 245 -16.24 -8.62 4.20
C GLY A 245 -16.48 -10.13 4.02
N GLN A 246 -16.67 -10.66 2.80
CA GLN A 246 -17.19 -12.03 2.63
C GLN A 246 -16.22 -13.07 2.04
N GLU A 247 -15.07 -12.70 1.49
CA GLU A 247 -14.15 -13.71 0.94
C GLU A 247 -13.14 -14.21 1.98
N MET A 248 -13.43 -15.39 2.53
CA MET A 248 -12.59 -16.07 3.51
C MET A 248 -11.61 -17.01 2.81
N LEU A 249 -10.31 -16.73 2.97
CA LEU A 249 -9.26 -17.65 2.53
C LEU A 249 -9.31 -18.95 3.34
N ASN A 250 -9.16 -20.10 2.69
CA ASN A 250 -8.84 -21.35 3.37
C ASN A 250 -7.36 -21.34 3.81
N TYR A 251 -7.09 -20.74 4.97
CA TYR A 251 -5.73 -20.55 5.51
C TYR A 251 -4.97 -21.88 5.67
N LYS A 252 -5.65 -22.94 6.12
CA LYS A 252 -5.02 -24.25 6.34
C LYS A 252 -4.55 -24.86 5.02
N ALA A 253 -5.43 -24.87 4.02
CA ALA A 253 -5.10 -25.36 2.68
C ALA A 253 -3.98 -24.54 2.03
N LEU A 254 -4.08 -23.20 2.05
CA LEU A 254 -3.06 -22.32 1.46
C LEU A 254 -1.71 -22.41 2.16
N LYS A 255 -1.68 -22.56 3.49
CA LYS A 255 -0.45 -22.82 4.24
C LYS A 255 0.18 -24.14 3.84
N LYS A 256 -0.61 -25.23 3.77
CA LYS A 256 -0.13 -26.55 3.34
C LYS A 256 0.46 -26.48 1.92
N PHE A 257 -0.28 -25.89 0.98
CA PHE A 257 0.19 -25.67 -0.39
C PHE A 257 1.51 -24.87 -0.42
N ALA A 258 1.56 -23.72 0.25
CA ALA A 258 2.74 -22.86 0.24
C ALA A 258 3.98 -23.44 0.93
N LEU A 259 3.82 -24.43 1.81
CA LEU A 259 4.93 -25.11 2.49
C LEU A 259 5.43 -26.34 1.72
N ASN A 260 4.53 -27.03 1.01
CA ASN A 260 4.83 -28.34 0.42
C ASN A 260 4.94 -28.31 -1.10
N GLU A 261 4.24 -27.40 -1.78
CA GLU A 261 4.09 -27.38 -3.24
C GLU A 261 4.82 -26.22 -3.91
N VAL A 262 5.48 -25.34 -3.13
CA VAL A 262 6.21 -24.18 -3.65
C VAL A 262 7.57 -24.09 -3.00
N GLU A 263 8.61 -24.34 -3.78
CA GLU A 263 10.00 -24.23 -3.35
C GLU A 263 10.61 -22.89 -3.74
N LEU A 264 11.57 -22.42 -2.93
CA LEU A 264 12.46 -21.33 -3.31
C LEU A 264 13.63 -21.92 -4.09
N VAL A 265 13.68 -21.66 -5.39
CA VAL A 265 14.71 -22.20 -6.30
C VAL A 265 16.01 -21.41 -6.19
N LYS A 266 15.90 -20.07 -6.21
CA LYS A 266 17.08 -19.19 -6.28
C LYS A 266 16.78 -17.81 -5.71
N LYS A 267 17.82 -17.20 -5.16
CA LYS A 267 17.85 -15.78 -4.78
C LYS A 267 18.82 -15.04 -5.69
N GLU A 268 18.40 -13.92 -6.24
CA GLU A 268 19.24 -13.09 -7.10
C GLU A 268 19.32 -11.68 -6.53
N ARG A 269 20.54 -11.13 -6.50
CA ARG A 269 20.83 -9.76 -6.05
C ARG A 269 20.28 -9.49 -4.63
N GLU A 270 20.25 -10.51 -3.77
CA GLU A 270 19.84 -10.36 -2.36
C GLU A 270 20.84 -9.42 -1.67
N LYS A 271 20.33 -8.32 -1.11
CA LYS A 271 21.13 -7.38 -0.33
C LYS A 271 20.39 -7.00 0.93
N ILE A 272 21.09 -7.03 2.05
CA ILE A 272 20.61 -6.41 3.28
C ILE A 272 20.88 -4.91 3.19
N VAL A 273 19.85 -4.10 3.41
CA VAL A 273 19.96 -2.65 3.44
C VAL A 273 19.53 -2.13 4.81
N LYS A 274 20.31 -1.19 5.35
CA LYS A 274 20.03 -0.54 6.63
C LYS A 274 19.33 0.79 6.35
N ILE A 275 18.17 1.00 6.96
CA ILE A 275 17.41 2.25 6.82
C ILE A 275 17.30 2.91 8.17
N THR A 276 17.66 4.19 8.21
CA THR A 276 17.56 5.05 9.37
C THR A 276 16.37 5.98 9.22
N TYR A 277 15.56 6.12 10.27
CA TYR A 277 14.45 7.08 10.30
C TYR A 277 14.23 7.56 11.74
N THR A 278 13.64 8.73 11.90
CA THR A 278 13.34 9.31 13.21
C THR A 278 11.97 8.83 13.71
N LYS A 279 11.91 8.41 14.97
CA LYS A 279 10.67 8.04 15.65
C LYS A 279 10.68 8.60 17.07
N HIS A 280 9.68 9.42 17.40
CA HIS A 280 9.60 10.12 18.70
C HIS A 280 10.90 10.87 19.03
N GLY A 281 11.40 11.66 18.07
CA GLY A 281 12.65 12.43 18.21
C GLY A 281 13.95 11.61 18.18
N LYS A 282 13.89 10.28 18.26
CA LYS A 282 15.09 9.43 18.32
C LYS A 282 15.36 8.73 16.98
N PRO A 283 16.63 8.65 16.53
CA PRO A 283 16.98 7.86 15.35
C PRO A 283 16.77 6.38 15.63
N ARG A 284 16.17 5.67 14.68
CA ARG A 284 15.99 4.22 14.69
C ARG A 284 16.62 3.65 13.45
N LYS A 285 17.35 2.54 13.62
CA LYS A 285 17.97 1.78 12.53
C LYS A 285 17.25 0.45 12.41
N GLU A 286 16.81 0.10 11.21
CA GLU A 286 16.17 -1.17 10.91
C GLU A 286 16.80 -1.80 9.67
N LEU A 287 16.87 -3.14 9.67
CA LEU A 287 17.36 -3.93 8.53
C LEU A 287 16.20 -4.29 7.59
N TYR A 288 16.49 -4.28 6.30
CA TYR A 288 15.57 -4.64 5.22
C TYR A 288 16.34 -5.51 4.23
N PHE A 289 15.63 -6.17 3.33
CA PHE A 289 16.21 -6.85 2.19
C PHE A 289 15.65 -6.30 0.89
N VAL A 290 16.46 -6.37 -0.16
CA VAL A 290 16.04 -6.21 -1.56
C VAL A 290 16.55 -7.43 -2.34
N GLY A 291 15.99 -7.68 -3.50
CA GLY A 291 16.40 -8.80 -4.36
C GLY A 291 15.22 -9.48 -5.04
N ARG A 292 15.53 -10.48 -5.86
CA ARG A 292 14.58 -11.30 -6.59
C ARG A 292 14.60 -12.71 -6.00
N TYR A 293 13.43 -13.20 -5.60
CA TYR A 293 13.23 -14.53 -5.02
C TYR A 293 12.44 -15.36 -6.03
N ILE A 294 13.08 -16.39 -6.59
CA ILE A 294 12.53 -17.24 -7.64
C ILE A 294 11.92 -18.48 -7.00
N PHE A 295 10.65 -18.71 -7.28
CA PHE A 295 9.88 -19.82 -6.78
C PHE A 295 9.44 -20.73 -7.92
N ARG A 296 9.32 -22.02 -7.62
CA ARG A 296 8.73 -23.02 -8.51
C ARG A 296 7.67 -23.79 -7.76
N SER A 297 6.54 -24.01 -8.41
CA SER A 297 5.47 -24.85 -7.89
C SER A 297 5.35 -26.14 -8.70
N SER A 298 5.14 -27.25 -8.01
CA SER A 298 4.85 -28.58 -8.59
C SER A 298 3.57 -28.56 -9.44
N SER A 299 2.59 -27.75 -9.04
CA SER A 299 1.26 -27.67 -9.64
C SER A 299 0.88 -26.22 -9.98
N ALA A 300 -0.27 -26.03 -10.64
CA ALA A 300 -0.77 -24.69 -10.90
C ALA A 300 -1.15 -23.99 -9.58
N LEU A 301 -0.81 -22.72 -9.43
CA LEU A 301 -1.13 -21.99 -8.21
C LEU A 301 -2.65 -21.88 -8.02
N PRO A 302 -3.19 -22.26 -6.83
CA PRO A 302 -4.59 -22.08 -6.50
C PRO A 302 -5.04 -20.63 -6.73
N LYS A 303 -6.30 -20.44 -7.16
CA LYS A 303 -6.86 -19.10 -7.44
C LYS A 303 -6.64 -18.12 -6.28
N ASP A 304 -6.83 -18.58 -5.06
CA ASP A 304 -6.64 -17.76 -3.86
C ASP A 304 -5.17 -17.43 -3.57
N CYS A 305 -4.24 -18.33 -3.91
CA CYS A 305 -2.81 -18.01 -3.86
C CYS A 305 -2.48 -16.86 -4.82
N ARG A 306 -3.01 -16.92 -6.05
CA ARG A 306 -2.83 -15.87 -7.05
C ARG A 306 -3.45 -14.54 -6.61
N LYS A 307 -4.67 -14.56 -6.06
CA LYS A 307 -5.31 -13.38 -5.48
C LYS A 307 -4.47 -12.72 -4.41
N VAL A 308 -3.95 -13.49 -3.47
CA VAL A 308 -3.12 -12.98 -2.36
C VAL A 308 -1.84 -12.32 -2.87
N LEU A 309 -1.15 -12.95 -3.84
CA LEU A 309 0.06 -12.40 -4.44
C LEU A 309 -0.25 -11.11 -5.23
N ASN A 310 -1.24 -11.14 -6.12
CA ASN A 310 -1.64 -9.96 -6.90
C ASN A 310 -2.12 -8.81 -6.01
N PHE A 311 -2.84 -9.10 -4.92
CA PHE A 311 -3.21 -8.07 -3.94
C PHE A 311 -2.01 -7.44 -3.24
N CYS A 312 -0.96 -8.22 -2.97
CA CYS A 312 0.25 -7.71 -2.33
C CYS A 312 1.18 -6.94 -3.28
N LEU A 313 1.01 -7.09 -4.60
CA LEU A 313 1.57 -6.14 -5.58
C LEU A 313 1.01 -4.73 -5.34
N LEU A 314 -0.27 -4.61 -4.97
CA LEU A 314 -0.90 -3.32 -4.65
C LEU A 314 -0.56 -2.86 -3.24
N SER A 315 -0.68 -3.76 -2.28
CA SER A 315 -0.63 -3.37 -0.87
C SER A 315 0.78 -3.33 -0.29
N ASN A 316 1.78 -3.92 -0.94
CA ASN A 316 3.11 -4.22 -0.39
C ASN A 316 3.04 -5.26 0.74
N VAL A 317 4.13 -5.99 1.01
CA VAL A 317 4.17 -7.05 2.03
C VAL A 317 5.17 -6.78 3.16
N GLY A 318 4.91 -7.31 4.36
CA GLY A 318 5.79 -7.18 5.52
C GLY A 318 5.51 -5.95 6.38
N LYS A 319 6.55 -5.43 7.05
CA LYS A 319 6.46 -4.28 7.95
C LYS A 319 6.59 -2.96 7.19
N ARG A 320 5.93 -1.91 7.72
CA ARG A 320 5.98 -0.52 7.22
C ARG A 320 5.54 -0.37 5.75
N THR A 321 4.60 -1.19 5.34
CA THR A 321 4.06 -1.19 3.98
C THR A 321 3.36 0.13 3.60
N THR A 322 2.77 0.85 4.55
CA THR A 322 2.21 2.21 4.34
C THR A 322 3.28 3.27 4.10
N TYR A 323 4.54 3.00 4.43
CA TYR A 323 5.69 3.85 4.12
C TYR A 323 6.33 3.48 2.78
N GLY A 324 5.75 2.53 2.04
CA GLY A 324 6.26 2.10 0.73
C GLY A 324 7.24 0.94 0.75
N HIS A 325 7.49 0.32 1.90
CA HIS A 325 8.36 -0.86 2.01
C HIS A 325 7.67 -2.15 1.57
N GLY A 326 8.46 -3.07 1.02
CA GLY A 326 7.99 -4.40 0.61
C GLY A 326 7.08 -4.42 -0.62
N TRP A 327 7.13 -3.36 -1.43
CA TRP A 327 6.60 -3.36 -2.78
C TRP A 327 7.44 -4.30 -3.66
N TYR A 328 6.75 -5.23 -4.31
CA TYR A 328 7.34 -6.13 -5.29
C TYR A 328 6.50 -6.16 -6.56
N ARG A 329 7.10 -6.68 -7.63
CA ARG A 329 6.40 -7.14 -8.84
C ARG A 329 6.54 -8.64 -9.00
N ILE A 330 5.59 -9.24 -9.69
CA ILE A 330 5.62 -10.66 -10.08
C ILE A 330 6.12 -10.71 -11.51
N VAL A 331 7.22 -11.41 -11.75
CA VAL A 331 7.80 -11.57 -13.08
C VAL A 331 7.91 -13.05 -13.43
N PRO A 332 7.79 -13.42 -14.71
CA PRO A 332 8.24 -14.73 -15.17
C PRO A 332 9.70 -14.96 -14.75
N ALA A 333 10.04 -16.19 -14.42
CA ALA A 333 11.36 -16.55 -13.93
C ALA A 333 12.04 -17.60 -14.78
#